data_AF-A0A3P7KP79-F1
#
_entry.id   AF-A0A3P7KP79-F1
#
_cell.length_a   1.000
_cell.length_b   1.000
_cell.length_c   1.000
_cell.angle_alpha   90.00
_cell.angle_beta   90.00
_cell.angle_gamma   90.00
#
_symmetry.space_group_name_H-M   'P 1'
#
loop_
_entity.id
_entity.type
_entity.pdbx_description
1 polymer ?
#
loop_
_entity_poly.entity_id
_entity_poly.type
_entity_poly.pdbx_seq_one_letter_code
_entity_poly.pdbx_strand_id
1 'polypeptide(L)'
;MSVSAIDFQLRALPADVLPRFFKMLTEVLKTKKNFDLVQAYLAAAIKIHRATLWLGEENGEDELAKVLEELSTEEECIWSDYDQVMVENASVTLWVKNALL
;
A
#
# COMPACT_ATOMS: atom_id res chain seq x y z
N MET A 1 -11.66 -10.52 -5.74
CA MET A 1 -11.75 -11.05 -4.35
C MET A 1 -12.57 -10.09 -3.53
N SER A 2 -13.39 -10.56 -2.58
CA SER A 2 -14.12 -9.65 -1.68
C SER A 2 -13.22 -9.18 -0.55
N VAL A 3 -13.42 -7.94 -0.08
CA VAL A 3 -12.70 -7.35 1.07
C VAL A 3 -12.81 -8.26 2.32
N SER A 4 -13.94 -8.96 2.47
CA SER A 4 -14.17 -9.90 3.58
C SER A 4 -13.27 -11.14 3.54
N ALA A 5 -12.86 -11.60 2.35
CA ALA A 5 -11.95 -12.74 2.23
C ALA A 5 -10.51 -12.36 2.61
N ILE A 6 -10.10 -11.13 2.28
CA ILE A 6 -8.80 -10.55 2.65
C ILE A 6 -8.68 -10.46 4.18
N ASP A 7 -9.72 -9.94 4.86
CA ASP A 7 -9.74 -9.80 6.32
C ASP A 7 -9.59 -11.15 7.04
N PHE A 8 -10.28 -12.19 6.56
CA PHE A 8 -10.20 -13.53 7.13
C PHE A 8 -8.79 -14.12 7.00
N GLN A 9 -8.18 -14.02 5.82
CA GLN A 9 -6.82 -14.54 5.58
C GLN A 9 -5.78 -13.81 6.43
N LEU A 10 -5.91 -12.49 6.56
CA LEU A 10 -4.99 -11.67 7.33
C LEU A 10 -5.06 -11.91 8.83
N ARG A 11 -6.23 -12.24 9.40
CA ARG A 11 -6.33 -12.63 10.82
C ARG A 11 -5.62 -13.94 11.16
N ALA A 12 -5.49 -14.84 10.18
CA ALA A 12 -4.82 -16.12 10.38
C ALA A 12 -3.29 -16.03 10.26
N LEU A 13 -2.76 -14.90 9.80
CA LEU A 13 -1.32 -14.68 9.66
C LEU A 13 -0.67 -14.46 11.03
N PRO A 14 0.35 -15.26 11.41
CA PRO A 14 1.08 -15.04 12.64
C PRO A 14 2.03 -13.82 12.54
N ALA A 15 2.40 -13.27 13.70
CA ALA A 15 3.15 -12.02 13.79
C ALA A 15 4.56 -12.08 13.17
N ASP A 16 5.20 -13.24 13.27
CA ASP A 16 6.55 -13.53 12.80
C ASP A 16 6.70 -13.46 11.27
N VAL A 17 5.61 -13.62 10.53
CA VAL A 17 5.60 -13.54 9.06
C VAL A 17 5.19 -12.17 8.52
N LEU A 18 4.80 -11.22 9.38
CA LEU A 18 4.42 -9.87 8.96
C LEU A 18 5.53 -9.15 8.18
N PRO A 19 6.82 -9.17 8.59
CA PRO A 19 7.88 -8.52 7.80
C PRO A 19 7.98 -9.09 6.38
N ARG A 20 7.87 -10.42 6.23
CA ARG A 20 7.89 -11.09 4.92
C ARG A 20 6.66 -10.77 4.09
N PHE A 21 5.50 -10.65 4.73
CA PHE A 21 4.26 -10.26 4.07
C PHE A 21 4.35 -8.83 3.51
N PHE A 22 4.81 -7.85 4.30
CA PHE A 22 5.00 -6.48 3.81
C PHE A 22 6.04 -6.42 2.70
N LYS A 23 7.15 -7.17 2.82
CA LYS A 23 8.15 -7.25 1.75
C LYS A 23 7.57 -7.79 0.44
N MET A 24 6.69 -8.79 0.52
CA MET A 24 5.96 -9.30 -0.65
C MET A 24 5.04 -8.23 -1.25
N LEU A 25 4.34 -7.44 -0.42
CA LEU A 25 3.54 -6.31 -0.90
C LEU A 25 4.43 -5.26 -1.59
N THR A 26 5.60 -4.94 -1.04
CA THR A 26 6.57 -4.01 -1.67
C THR A 26 7.00 -4.50 -3.04
N GLU A 27 7.32 -5.78 -3.21
CA GLU A 27 7.72 -6.33 -4.51
C GLU A 27 6.57 -6.31 -5.53
N VAL A 28 5.33 -6.57 -5.09
CA VAL A 28 4.15 -6.43 -5.96
C VAL A 28 3.92 -4.98 -6.33
N LEU A 29 4.07 -4.06 -5.37
CA LEU A 29 3.89 -2.62 -5.55
C LEU A 29 4.86 -2.06 -6.60
N LYS A 30 6.14 -2.46 -6.55
CA LYS A 30 7.18 -2.09 -7.56
C LYS A 30 6.80 -2.47 -8.99
N THR A 31 5.92 -3.46 -9.19
CA THR A 31 5.43 -3.81 -10.54
C THR A 31 4.44 -2.78 -11.11
N LYS A 32 3.99 -1.81 -10.30
CA LYS A 32 2.96 -0.80 -10.61
C LYS A 32 1.64 -1.43 -11.10
N LYS A 33 1.36 -2.68 -10.72
CA LYS A 33 0.14 -3.43 -11.05
C LYS A 33 -0.67 -3.71 -9.81
N ASN A 34 -2.00 -3.72 -9.95
CA ASN A 34 -2.93 -4.03 -8.87
C ASN A 34 -2.71 -3.15 -7.62
N PHE A 35 -2.42 -1.86 -7.82
CA PHE A 35 -2.15 -0.91 -6.74
C PHE A 35 -3.32 -0.87 -5.73
N ASP A 36 -4.55 -0.84 -6.24
CA ASP A 36 -5.79 -0.94 -5.47
C ASP A 36 -5.86 -2.18 -4.56
N LEU A 37 -5.38 -3.32 -5.07
CA LEU A 37 -5.33 -4.55 -4.30
C LEU A 37 -4.29 -4.48 -3.19
N VAL A 38 -3.09 -3.97 -3.50
CA VAL A 38 -2.02 -3.78 -2.50
C VAL A 38 -2.50 -2.85 -1.38
N GLN A 39 -3.14 -1.73 -1.71
CA GLN A 39 -3.73 -0.81 -0.73
C GLN A 39 -4.78 -1.49 0.15
N ALA A 40 -5.65 -2.33 -0.43
CA ALA A 40 -6.66 -3.06 0.32
C ALA A 40 -6.04 -4.06 1.32
N TYR A 41 -4.99 -4.78 0.90
CA TYR A 41 -4.24 -5.69 1.77
C TYR A 41 -3.50 -4.95 2.88
N LEU A 42 -2.82 -3.84 2.54
CA LEU A 42 -2.08 -3.04 3.49
C LEU A 42 -2.99 -2.45 4.58
N ALA A 43 -4.09 -1.81 4.17
CA ALA A 43 -5.04 -1.22 5.10
C ALA A 43 -5.65 -2.27 6.05
N ALA A 44 -6.01 -3.44 5.52
CA ALA A 44 -6.53 -4.53 6.34
C ALA A 44 -5.45 -5.09 7.29
N ALA A 45 -4.22 -5.29 6.82
CA ALA A 45 -3.12 -5.83 7.62
C ALA A 45 -2.76 -4.90 8.79
N ILE A 46 -2.62 -3.59 8.53
CA ILE A 46 -2.36 -2.59 9.57
C ILE A 46 -3.50 -2.54 10.60
N LYS A 47 -4.76 -2.63 10.13
CA LYS A 47 -5.93 -2.61 11.01
C LYS A 47 -5.99 -3.83 11.93
N ILE A 48 -5.72 -5.02 11.39
CA ILE A 48 -5.79 -6.29 12.14
C ILE A 48 -4.61 -6.42 13.11
N HIS A 49 -3.39 -6.13 12.65
CA HIS A 49 -2.15 -6.39 13.40
C HIS A 49 -1.63 -5.17 14.16
N ARG A 50 -2.44 -4.11 14.31
CA ARG A 50 -2.04 -2.83 14.92
C ARG A 50 -1.25 -3.01 16.22
N ALA A 51 -1.77 -3.78 17.17
CA ALA A 51 -1.10 -3.95 18.47
C ALA A 51 0.28 -4.60 18.33
N THR A 52 0.40 -5.60 17.46
CA THR A 52 1.65 -6.31 17.18
C THR A 52 2.69 -5.42 16.52
N LEU A 53 2.26 -4.57 15.57
CA LEU A 53 3.15 -3.63 14.88
C LEU A 53 3.75 -2.61 15.86
N TRP A 54 2.97 -2.14 16.84
CA TRP A 54 3.42 -1.15 17.82
C TRP A 54 4.26 -1.73 18.97
N LEU A 55 4.15 -3.02 19.26
CA LEU A 55 4.88 -3.68 20.36
C LEU A 55 6.22 -4.29 19.91
N GLY A 56 6.49 -4.34 18.60
CA GLY A 56 7.69 -4.96 18.02
C GLY A 56 9.00 -4.18 18.26
N GLU A 57 8.94 -2.93 18.71
CA GLU A 57 10.11 -2.06 18.91
C GLU A 57 11.03 -2.49 20.09
N GLU A 58 10.58 -3.38 20.99
CA GLU A 58 11.36 -3.75 22.19
C GLU A 58 12.56 -4.67 21.91
N ASN A 59 12.64 -5.33 20.74
CA ASN A 59 13.65 -6.35 20.44
C ASN A 59 14.55 -5.99 19.24
N GLY A 60 15.38 -4.95 19.39
CA GLY A 60 16.78 -4.87 18.92
C GLY A 60 17.15 -5.00 17.42
N GLU A 61 16.33 -5.54 16.53
CA GLU A 61 16.57 -5.60 15.09
C GLU A 61 15.29 -5.22 14.34
N ASP A 62 15.22 -3.95 13.94
CA ASP A 62 14.01 -3.36 13.37
C ASP A 62 13.88 -3.66 11.86
N GLU A 63 13.88 -4.95 11.51
CA GLU A 63 13.64 -5.43 10.14
C GLU A 63 12.26 -4.99 9.64
N LEU A 64 11.27 -5.01 10.53
CA LEU A 64 9.90 -4.61 10.21
C LEU A 64 9.81 -3.12 9.86
N ALA A 65 10.40 -2.22 10.65
CA ALA A 65 10.37 -0.79 10.30
C ALA A 65 11.07 -0.51 8.99
N LYS A 66 12.22 -1.15 8.72
CA LYS A 66 12.92 -0.99 7.41
C LYS A 66 12.04 -1.41 6.25
N VAL A 67 11.32 -2.53 6.37
CA VAL A 67 10.41 -2.99 5.32
C VAL A 67 9.23 -2.04 5.15
N LEU A 68 8.67 -1.52 6.25
CA LEU A 68 7.57 -0.55 6.21
C LEU A 68 8.02 0.80 5.64
N GLU A 69 9.23 1.26 5.94
CA GLU A 69 9.82 2.48 5.39
C GLU A 69 10.08 2.35 3.88
N GLU A 70 10.62 1.21 3.42
CA GLU A 70 10.78 0.91 2.00
C GLU A 70 9.41 0.90 1.28
N LEU A 71 8.41 0.25 1.89
CA LEU A 71 7.05 0.21 1.36
C LEU A 71 6.45 1.61 1.25
N SER A 72 6.55 2.42 2.30
CA SER A 72 6.05 3.80 2.33
C SER A 72 6.70 4.66 1.24
N THR A 73 8.02 4.53 1.05
CA THR A 73 8.76 5.30 0.04
C THR A 73 8.30 4.94 -1.38
N GLU A 74 8.11 3.64 -1.66
CA GLU A 74 7.63 3.19 -2.97
C GLU A 74 6.17 3.63 -3.22
N GLU A 75 5.32 3.61 -2.19
CA GLU A 75 3.94 4.11 -2.29
C GLU A 75 3.89 5.59 -2.62
N GLU A 76 4.68 6.41 -1.93
CA GLU A 76 4.75 7.86 -2.20
C GLU A 76 5.22 8.14 -3.62
N CYS A 77 6.22 7.41 -4.12
CA CYS A 77 6.72 7.55 -5.49
C CYS A 77 5.62 7.24 -6.51
N ILE A 78 4.94 6.10 -6.36
CA ILE A 78 3.87 5.69 -7.28
C ILE A 78 2.69 6.66 -7.21
N TRP A 79 2.33 7.11 -6.02
CA TRP A 79 1.23 8.06 -5.83
C TRP A 79 1.53 9.41 -6.47
N SER A 80 2.75 9.92 -6.32
CA SER A 80 3.18 11.17 -6.96
C SER A 80 3.09 11.09 -8.49
N ASP A 81 3.56 9.99 -9.08
CA ASP A 81 3.46 9.76 -10.54
C ASP A 81 1.99 9.75 -10.98
N TYR A 82 1.14 9.04 -10.24
CA TYR A 82 -0.27 8.89 -10.55
C TYR A 82 -1.04 10.21 -10.44
N ASP A 83 -0.83 10.95 -9.35
CA ASP A 83 -1.50 12.24 -9.09
C ASP A 83 -1.17 13.27 -10.17
N GLN A 84 0.11 13.39 -10.54
CA GLN A 84 0.53 14.28 -11.62
C GLN A 84 -0.21 13.98 -12.93
N VAL A 85 -0.20 12.72 -13.38
CA VAL A 85 -0.85 12.31 -14.63
C VAL A 85 -2.37 12.51 -14.58
N MET A 86 -3.00 12.26 -13.43
CA MET A 86 -4.43 12.49 -13.21
C MET A 86 -4.80 13.96 -13.38
N VAL A 87 -4.05 14.85 -12.73
CA VAL A 87 -4.27 16.31 -12.77
C VAL A 87 -4.07 16.85 -14.18
N GLU A 88 -2.97 16.45 -14.84
CA GLU A 88 -2.69 16.85 -16.22
C GLU A 88 -3.82 16.40 -17.17
N ASN A 89 -4.23 15.13 -17.12
CA ASN A 89 -5.31 14.61 -17.95
C ASN A 89 -6.66 15.28 -17.67
N ALA A 90 -6.97 15.55 -16.41
CA ALA A 90 -8.18 16.28 -16.03
C ALA A 90 -8.17 17.71 -16.58
N SER A 91 -7.02 18.40 -16.51
CA SER A 91 -6.86 19.75 -17.04
C SER A 91 -7.06 19.82 -18.56
N VAL A 92 -6.49 18.87 -19.32
CA VAL A 92 -6.66 18.77 -20.77
C VAL A 92 -8.13 18.49 -21.11
N THR A 93 -8.76 17.54 -20.40
CA THR A 93 -10.18 17.21 -20.61
C THR A 93 -11.07 18.43 -20.37
N LEU A 94 -10.80 19.20 -19.32
CA LEU A 94 -11.52 20.43 -19.01
C LEU A 94 -11.32 21.49 -20.11
N TRP A 95 -10.08 21.65 -20.58
CA TRP A 95 -9.76 22.56 -21.67
C TRP A 95 -10.50 22.19 -22.97
N VAL A 96 -10.45 20.92 -23.38
CA VAL A 96 -11.18 20.42 -24.55
C VAL A 96 -12.68 20.65 -24.41
N LYS A 97 -13.25 20.36 -23.24
CA LYS A 97 -14.67 20.60 -22.95
C LYS A 97 -15.03 22.08 -23.11
N ASN A 98 -14.20 22.98 -22.60
CA ASN A 98 -14.45 24.42 -22.66
C ASN A 98 -14.20 25.03 -24.04
N ALA A 99 -13.37 24.39 -24.89
CA ALA A 99 -13.12 24.86 -26.25
C ALA A 99 -14.19 24.41 -27.26
N LEU A 100 -14.95 23.36 -26.94
CA LEU A 100 -16.05 22.83 -27.76
C LEU A 100 -17.44 23.36 -27.37
N LEU A 101 -17.52 24.09 -26.26
CA LEU A 101 -18.69 24.89 -25.84
C LEU A 101 -18.51 26.33 -26.31
#